data_AF-A0A7W9U1M6-F1
#
_entry.id   AF-A0A7W9U1M6-F1
#
_cell.length_a   1.000
_cell.length_b   1.000
_cell.length_c   1.000
_cell.angle_alpha   90.00
_cell.angle_beta   90.00
_cell.angle_gamma   90.00
#
_symmetry.space_group_name_H-M   'P 1'
#
loop_
_entity.id
_entity.type
_entity.pdbx_description
1 polymer ?
#
loop_
_entity_poly.entity_id
_entity_poly.type
_entity_poly.pdbx_seq_one_letter_code
_entity_poly.pdbx_strand_id
1 'polypeptide(L)'
;MLAEILGVIEKANSRVLLFIFVGLFFYCFLGDGENIADPLSANGASLIILIVWAYGLTGMWIELVGKMNDSLPENDLASWGPIIGGTILAFCLLITFSYLAKNPQGLTLSILAKKNFLRLCTLYLLGFETVKIDR
;
A
#
# COMPACT_ATOMS: atom_id res chain seq x y z
N MET A 1 21.39 5.44 -13.81
CA MET A 1 20.83 4.52 -12.79
C MET A 1 19.99 5.21 -11.72
N LEU A 2 20.54 5.97 -10.76
CA LEU A 2 19.70 6.51 -9.66
C LEU A 2 18.62 7.48 -10.15
N ALA A 3 18.97 8.40 -11.07
CA ALA A 3 18.03 9.34 -11.69
C ALA A 3 17.02 8.65 -12.63
N GLU A 4 17.40 7.53 -13.26
CA GLU A 4 16.48 6.74 -14.10
C GLU A 4 15.51 5.93 -13.24
N ILE A 5 15.99 5.33 -12.15
CA ILE A 5 15.15 4.62 -11.18
C ILE A 5 14.19 5.61 -10.51
N LEU A 6 14.68 6.78 -10.09
CA LEU A 6 13.84 7.85 -9.56
C LEU A 6 12.84 8.34 -10.61
N GLY A 7 13.25 8.55 -11.86
CA GLY A 7 12.33 8.96 -12.93
C GLY A 7 11.28 7.90 -13.30
N VAL A 8 11.59 6.61 -13.13
CA VAL A 8 10.60 5.52 -13.26
C VAL A 8 9.64 5.52 -12.08
N ILE A 9 10.13 5.75 -10.85
CA ILE A 9 9.29 5.88 -9.65
C ILE A 9 8.37 7.10 -9.75
N GLU A 10 8.85 8.21 -10.30
CA GLU A 10 8.08 9.45 -10.49
C GLU A 10 6.96 9.28 -11.53
N LYS A 11 7.20 8.48 -12.57
CA LYS A 11 6.21 8.12 -13.59
C LYS A 11 5.29 6.98 -13.17
N ALA A 12 5.67 6.23 -12.14
CA ALA A 12 4.87 5.11 -11.67
C ALA A 12 3.60 5.66 -11.01
N ASN A 13 2.45 5.30 -11.58
CA ASN A 13 1.17 5.64 -10.99
C ASN A 13 0.98 4.82 -9.70
N SER A 14 1.32 5.43 -8.56
CA SER A 14 1.23 4.83 -7.23
C SER A 14 -0.17 4.33 -6.89
N ARG A 15 -1.22 4.90 -7.52
CA ARG A 15 -2.60 4.42 -7.39
C ARG A 15 -2.81 3.05 -8.02
N VAL A 16 -2.28 2.86 -9.23
CA VAL A 16 -2.34 1.57 -9.93
C VAL A 16 -1.55 0.53 -9.15
N LEU A 17 -0.38 0.90 -8.64
CA LEU A 17 0.40 0.04 -7.74
C LEU A 17 -0.38 -0.31 -6.47
N LEU A 18 -1.07 0.65 -5.85
CA LEU A 18 -1.90 0.39 -4.68
C LEU A 18 -2.99 -0.64 -4.98
N PHE A 19 -3.70 -0.53 -6.12
CA PHE A 19 -4.71 -1.52 -6.50
C PHE A 19 -4.12 -2.93 -6.64
N ILE A 20 -2.96 -3.04 -7.29
CA ILE A 20 -2.26 -4.32 -7.45
C ILE A 20 -1.89 -4.90 -6.08
N PHE A 21 -1.28 -4.09 -5.21
CA PHE A 21 -0.83 -4.54 -3.89
C PHE A 21 -1.96 -4.85 -2.91
N VAL A 22 -3.10 -4.17 -3.01
CA VAL A 22 -4.32 -4.51 -2.25
C VAL A 22 -4.92 -5.81 -2.78
N GLY A 23 -5.00 -6.00 -4.09
CA GLY A 23 -5.45 -7.26 -4.70
C GLY A 23 -4.57 -8.44 -4.29
N LEU A 24 -3.25 -8.28 -4.37
CA LEU A 24 -2.28 -9.27 -3.91
C LEU A 24 -2.38 -9.52 -2.41
N PHE A 25 -2.60 -8.48 -1.59
CA PHE A 25 -2.79 -8.62 -0.15
C PHE A 25 -3.95 -9.58 0.15
N PHE A 26 -5.11 -9.37 -0.47
CA PHE A 26 -6.27 -10.26 -0.28
C PHE A 26 -6.02 -11.65 -0.86
N TYR A 27 -5.35 -11.74 -2.01
CA TYR A 27 -5.02 -13.02 -2.65
C TYR A 27 -4.12 -13.88 -1.75
N CYS A 28 -3.17 -13.26 -1.06
CA CYS A 28 -2.28 -13.93 -0.11
C CYS A 28 -2.92 -14.18 1.26
N PHE A 29 -3.93 -13.38 1.63
CA PHE A 29 -4.68 -13.56 2.88
C PHE A 29 -5.65 -14.73 2.81
N LEU A 30 -6.32 -14.92 1.67
CA LEU A 30 -7.36 -15.93 1.51
C LEU A 30 -6.85 -17.36 1.30
N GLY A 31 -5.61 -17.56 0.83
CA GLY A 31 -5.06 -18.89 0.53
C GLY A 31 -3.82 -19.27 1.32
N ASP A 32 -3.75 -18.88 2.60
CA ASP A 32 -2.71 -19.28 3.57
C ASP A 32 -1.24 -19.17 3.10
N GLY A 33 -0.96 -18.38 2.06
CA GLY A 33 0.39 -18.13 1.53
C GLY A 33 0.92 -19.09 0.50
N GLU A 34 0.25 -20.21 0.26
CA GLU A 34 0.63 -21.16 -0.78
C GLU A 34 0.41 -20.56 -2.17
N ASN A 35 -0.54 -19.64 -2.29
CA ASN A 35 -0.87 -18.91 -3.51
C ASN A 35 0.29 -18.08 -4.11
N ILE A 36 1.29 -17.64 -3.32
CA ILE A 36 2.49 -16.95 -3.87
C ILE A 36 3.41 -17.97 -4.56
N ALA A 37 3.47 -19.19 -4.03
CA ALA A 37 4.33 -20.25 -4.54
C ALA A 37 3.73 -20.95 -5.77
N ASP A 38 2.40 -20.99 -5.89
CA ASP A 38 1.70 -21.54 -7.06
C ASP A 38 0.64 -20.57 -7.64
N PRO A 39 1.08 -19.60 -8.47
CA PRO A 39 0.21 -18.58 -9.05
C PRO A 39 -0.73 -19.10 -10.15
N LEU A 40 -0.50 -20.32 -10.67
CA LEU A 40 -1.29 -20.92 -11.76
C LEU A 40 -2.31 -21.95 -11.26
N SER A 41 -2.45 -22.11 -9.94
CA SER A 41 -3.52 -22.89 -9.33
C SER A 41 -4.91 -22.38 -9.74
N ALA A 42 -5.96 -23.19 -9.56
CA ALA A 42 -7.35 -22.82 -9.86
C ALA A 42 -7.81 -21.49 -9.20
N ASN A 43 -7.10 -21.05 -8.16
CA ASN A 43 -7.33 -19.80 -7.47
C ASN A 43 -6.78 -18.57 -8.22
N GLY A 44 -5.89 -18.72 -9.21
CA GLY A 44 -5.31 -17.59 -9.95
C GLY A 44 -6.35 -16.70 -10.63
N ALA A 45 -7.47 -17.27 -11.07
CA ALA A 45 -8.60 -16.52 -11.64
C ALA A 45 -9.27 -15.56 -10.62
N SER A 46 -9.20 -15.87 -9.33
CA SER A 46 -9.74 -14.99 -8.27
C SER A 46 -8.98 -13.66 -8.18
N LEU A 47 -7.72 -13.60 -8.63
CA LEU A 47 -6.93 -12.38 -8.59
C LEU A 47 -7.56 -11.24 -9.41
N ILE A 48 -8.18 -11.56 -10.56
CA ILE A 48 -8.89 -10.56 -11.38
C ILE A 48 -10.03 -9.93 -10.58
N ILE A 49 -10.83 -10.77 -9.92
CA ILE A 49 -11.94 -10.33 -9.06
C ILE A 49 -11.39 -9.48 -7.91
N LEU A 50 -10.32 -9.92 -7.27
CA LEU A 50 -9.69 -9.20 -6.16
C LEU A 50 -9.10 -7.85 -6.56
N ILE A 51 -8.57 -7.70 -7.78
CA ILE A 51 -8.11 -6.41 -8.30
C ILE A 51 -9.30 -5.45 -8.50
N VAL A 52 -10.43 -5.94 -9.00
CA VAL A 52 -11.65 -5.12 -9.13
C VAL A 52 -12.16 -4.68 -7.74
N TRP A 53 -12.15 -5.58 -6.75
CA TRP A 53 -12.46 -5.23 -5.37
C TRP A 53 -11.48 -4.23 -4.78
N ALA A 54 -10.18 -4.39 -5.05
CA ALA A 54 -9.13 -3.48 -4.61
C ALA A 54 -9.35 -2.05 -5.16
N TYR A 55 -9.75 -1.93 -6.42
CA TYR A 55 -10.13 -0.65 -7.02
C TYR A 55 -11.29 -0.01 -6.25
N GLY A 56 -12.37 -0.75 -6.00
CA GLY A 56 -13.54 -0.25 -5.26
C GLY A 56 -13.21 0.17 -3.83
N LEU A 57 -12.46 -0.66 -3.09
CA LEU A 57 -12.04 -0.37 -1.71
C LEU A 57 -11.15 0.87 -1.63
N THR A 58 -10.21 1.02 -2.57
CA THR A 58 -9.33 2.18 -2.61
C THR A 58 -10.11 3.45 -2.95
N GLY A 59 -11.07 3.37 -3.89
CA GLY A 59 -11.97 4.49 -4.20
C GLY A 59 -12.80 4.90 -2.99
N MET A 60 -13.41 3.93 -2.30
CA MET A 60 -14.17 4.17 -1.07
C MET A 60 -13.32 4.83 0.03
N TRP A 61 -12.07 4.40 0.19
CA TRP A 61 -11.14 5.02 1.13
C TRP A 61 -10.86 6.49 0.77
N ILE A 62 -10.61 6.78 -0.51
CA ILE A 62 -10.37 8.15 -0.98
C ILE A 62 -11.59 9.03 -0.71
N GLU A 63 -12.79 8.55 -1.03
CA GLU A 63 -14.04 9.28 -0.76
C GLU A 63 -14.27 9.50 0.74
N LEU A 64 -13.93 8.52 1.57
CA LEU A 64 -14.06 8.65 3.03
C LEU A 64 -13.17 9.79 3.55
N VAL A 65 -11.89 9.81 3.16
CA VAL A 65 -10.95 10.86 3.57
C VAL A 65 -11.37 12.22 2.99
N GLY A 66 -11.88 12.26 1.77
CA GLY A 66 -12.46 13.47 1.17
C GLY A 66 -13.62 14.01 2.00
N LYS A 67 -14.58 13.16 2.38
CA LYS A 67 -15.70 13.55 3.26
C LYS A 67 -15.23 14.02 4.63
N MET A 68 -14.15 13.46 5.16
CA MET A 68 -13.54 13.95 6.40
C MET A 68 -12.98 15.36 6.20
N ASN A 69 -12.31 15.65 5.09
CA ASN A 69 -11.86 17.00 4.73
C ASN A 69 -13.05 17.98 4.62
N ASP A 70 -14.14 17.57 3.97
CA ASP A 70 -15.35 18.39 3.83
C ASP A 70 -16.02 18.72 5.17
N SER A 71 -15.82 17.87 6.18
CA SER A 71 -16.38 18.08 7.53
C SER A 71 -15.62 19.11 8.37
N LEU A 72 -14.44 19.56 7.93
CA LEU A 72 -13.64 20.55 8.63
C LEU A 72 -14.19 21.98 8.40
N PRO A 73 -14.09 22.89 9.37
CA PRO A 73 -14.47 24.30 9.18
C PRO A 73 -13.69 24.95 8.02
N GLU A 74 -14.29 25.89 7.28
CA GLU A 74 -13.67 26.55 6.11
C GLU A 74 -12.34 27.26 6.43
N ASN A 75 -12.19 27.74 7.66
CA ASN A 75 -10.98 28.43 8.12
C ASN A 75 -9.90 27.49 8.68
N ASP A 76 -10.15 26.18 8.67
CA ASP A 76 -9.20 25.19 9.16
C ASP A 76 -8.15 24.87 8.10
N LEU A 77 -6.88 25.04 8.47
CA LEU A 77 -5.72 24.70 7.63
C LEU A 77 -5.39 23.20 7.68
N ALA A 78 -6.05 22.43 8.56
CA ALA A 78 -5.87 21.00 8.65
C ALA A 78 -6.42 20.29 7.41
N SER A 79 -5.75 19.19 7.04
CA SER A 79 -6.16 18.27 5.99
C SER A 79 -5.96 16.85 6.51
N TRP A 80 -7.03 16.06 6.49
CA TRP A 80 -7.04 14.69 7.00
C TRP A 80 -6.15 13.76 6.18
N GLY A 81 -6.00 13.99 4.88
CA GLY A 81 -5.13 13.18 4.02
C GLY A 81 -3.68 13.15 4.51
N PRO A 82 -3.00 14.30 4.63
CA PRO A 82 -1.66 14.39 5.22
C PRO A 82 -1.57 13.85 6.65
N ILE A 83 -2.58 14.10 7.51
CA ILE A 83 -2.58 13.61 8.90
C ILE A 83 -2.65 12.08 8.97
N ILE A 84 -3.64 11.48 8.29
CA ILE A 84 -3.86 10.03 8.29
C ILE A 84 -2.74 9.33 7.53
N GLY A 85 -2.45 9.79 6.32
CA GLY A 85 -1.40 9.22 5.48
C GLY A 85 -0.03 9.33 6.12
N GLY A 86 0.30 10.48 6.72
CA GLY A 86 1.54 10.68 7.46
C GLY A 86 1.66 9.75 8.67
N THR A 87 0.57 9.54 9.41
CA THR A 87 0.54 8.59 10.54
C THR A 87 0.79 7.15 10.08
N ILE A 88 0.16 6.72 8.98
CA ILE A 88 0.38 5.40 8.38
C ILE A 88 1.85 5.24 7.96
N LEU A 89 2.41 6.24 7.28
CA LEU A 89 3.80 6.21 6.82
C LEU A 89 4.80 6.19 7.99
N ALA A 90 4.56 6.97 9.04
CA ALA A 90 5.39 6.97 10.24
C ALA A 90 5.39 5.60 10.92
N PHE A 91 4.22 4.96 11.03
CA PHE A 91 4.10 3.60 11.56
C PHE A 91 4.85 2.57 10.69
N CYS A 92 4.74 2.67 9.36
CA CYS A 92 5.47 1.81 8.43
C CYS A 92 6.99 1.96 8.60
N LEU A 93 7.49 3.19 8.70
CA LEU A 93 8.91 3.48 8.94
C LEU A 93 9.39 2.90 10.27
N LEU A 94 8.59 3.02 11.33
CA LEU A 94 8.90 2.43 12.63
C LEU A 94 9.07 0.90 12.53
N ILE A 95 8.17 0.21 11.81
CA ILE A 95 8.29 -1.24 11.56
C ILE A 95 9.55 -1.54 10.76
N THR A 96 9.81 -0.80 9.68
CA THR A 96 11.00 -1.01 8.83
C THR A 96 12.29 -0.86 9.64
N PHE A 97 12.43 0.23 10.41
CA PHE A 97 13.62 0.47 11.23
C PHE A 97 13.76 -0.54 12.36
N SER A 98 12.66 -0.92 13.01
CA SER A 98 12.66 -1.98 14.03
C SER A 98 13.14 -3.32 13.47
N TYR A 99 12.71 -3.68 12.25
CA TYR A 99 13.17 -4.89 11.58
C TYR A 99 14.67 -4.85 11.26
N LEU A 100 15.15 -3.74 10.70
CA LEU A 100 16.57 -3.55 10.36
C LEU A 100 17.46 -3.57 11.60
N ALA A 101 17.02 -2.93 12.70
CA ALA A 101 17.76 -2.92 13.97
C ALA A 101 17.91 -4.33 14.56
N LYS A 102 16.88 -5.19 14.41
CA LYS A 102 16.91 -6.58 14.90
C LYS A 102 17.60 -7.55 13.95
N ASN A 103 17.67 -7.23 12.66
CA ASN A 103 18.20 -8.10 11.61
C ASN A 103 19.21 -7.33 10.75
N PRO A 104 20.43 -7.05 11.25
CA PRO A 104 21.43 -6.25 10.53
C PRO A 104 21.90 -6.87 9.20
N GLN A 105 21.68 -8.17 8.99
CA GLN A 105 21.92 -8.87 7.71
C GLN A 105 20.61 -9.26 6.98
N GLY A 106 19.45 -8.75 7.43
CA GLY A 106 18.11 -9.23 7.06
C GLY A 106 17.59 -8.75 5.70
N LEU A 107 18.27 -7.80 5.05
CA LEU A 107 17.92 -7.29 3.72
C LEU A 107 18.38 -8.27 2.63
N THR A 108 17.73 -9.42 2.60
CA THR A 108 17.92 -10.45 1.55
C THR A 108 16.72 -10.48 0.63
N LEU A 109 16.91 -10.88 -0.63
CA LEU A 109 15.83 -10.99 -1.62
C LEU A 109 14.71 -11.96 -1.18
N SER A 110 14.99 -12.87 -0.24
CA SER A 110 13.99 -13.74 0.35
C SER A 110 12.85 -12.99 1.07
N ILE A 111 13.07 -11.73 1.45
CA ILE A 111 12.04 -10.90 2.07
C ILE A 111 10.87 -10.62 1.11
N LEU A 112 11.11 -10.57 -0.20
CA LEU A 112 10.10 -10.31 -1.23
C LEU A 112 9.03 -11.42 -1.29
N ALA A 113 9.40 -12.65 -0.92
CA ALA A 113 8.49 -13.78 -0.85
C ALA A 113 7.67 -13.81 0.46
N LYS A 114 7.96 -12.94 1.43
CA LYS A 114 7.26 -12.93 2.72
C LYS A 114 5.95 -12.14 2.61
N LYS A 115 4.85 -12.73 3.08
CA LYS A 115 3.55 -12.05 3.20
C LYS A 115 3.65 -10.70 3.91
N ASN A 116 4.44 -10.61 4.99
CA ASN A 116 4.59 -9.39 5.76
C ASN A 116 5.24 -8.26 4.96
N PHE A 117 6.10 -8.59 4.00
CA PHE A 117 6.67 -7.59 3.09
C PHE A 117 5.58 -7.01 2.19
N LEU A 118 4.78 -7.87 1.55
CA LEU A 118 3.65 -7.44 0.73
C LEU A 118 2.69 -6.53 1.52
N ARG A 119 2.31 -6.94 2.75
CA ARG A 119 1.45 -6.14 3.64
C ARG A 119 2.04 -4.76 3.94
N LEU A 120 3.33 -4.71 4.25
CA LEU A 120 4.01 -3.46 4.56
C LEU A 120 4.06 -2.54 3.32
N CYS A 121 4.35 -3.08 2.13
CA CYS A 121 4.31 -2.32 0.88
C CYS A 121 2.91 -1.81 0.56
N THR A 122 1.87 -2.60 0.77
CA THR A 122 0.47 -2.16 0.61
C THR A 122 0.16 -0.98 1.54
N LEU A 123 0.61 -1.04 2.79
CA LEU A 123 0.43 0.06 3.75
C LEU A 123 1.24 1.31 3.38
N TYR A 124 2.47 1.15 2.90
CA TYR A 124 3.27 2.28 2.38
C TYR A 124 2.52 2.97 1.23
N LEU A 125 2.05 2.20 0.24
CA LEU A 125 1.32 2.74 -0.91
C LEU A 125 0.00 3.40 -0.49
N LEU A 126 -0.72 2.82 0.46
CA LEU A 126 -1.94 3.40 1.02
C LEU A 126 -1.64 4.73 1.69
N GLY A 127 -0.60 4.79 2.54
CA GLY A 127 -0.15 6.02 3.18
C GLY A 127 0.23 7.09 2.15
N PHE A 128 1.04 6.73 1.15
CA PHE A 128 1.45 7.63 0.06
C PHE A 128 0.28 8.20 -0.72
N GLU A 129 -0.70 7.38 -1.09
CA GLU A 129 -1.89 7.86 -1.80
C GLU A 129 -2.81 8.68 -0.91
N THR A 130 -2.89 8.36 0.39
CA THR A 130 -3.70 9.10 1.36
C THR A 130 -3.17 10.51 1.59
N VAL A 131 -1.83 10.68 1.66
CA VAL A 131 -1.21 12.01 1.82
C VAL A 131 -1.56 12.95 0.66
N LYS A 132 -1.81 12.41 -0.54
CA LYS A 132 -2.17 13.20 -1.73
C LYS A 132 -3.63 13.68 -1.73
N ILE A 133 -4.45 13.19 -0.81
CA ILE A 133 -5.84 13.62 -0.68
C ILE A 133 -5.82 14.94 0.09
N ASP A 134 -5.65 16.03 -0.65
CA ASP A 134 -5.73 17.35 -0.06
C ASP A 134 -7.18 17.87 -0.04
N ARG A 135 -7.38 18.95 0.70
CA ARG A 135 -8.64 19.69 0.75
C ARG A 135 -8.84 20.54 -0.51
#